data_AF-A0A1I2P0S5-F1
#
_entry.id   AF-A0A1I2P0S5-F1
#
_cell.length_a   1.000
_cell.length_b   1.000
_cell.length_c   1.000
_cell.angle_alpha   90.00
_cell.angle_beta   90.00
_cell.angle_gamma   90.00
#
_symmetry.space_group_name_H-M   'P 1'
#
loop_
_entity.id
_entity.type
_entity.pdbx_description
1 polymer ?
#
loop_
_entity_poly.entity_id
_entity_poly.type
_entity_poly.pdbx_seq_one_letter_code
_entity_poly.pdbx_strand_id
1 'polypeptide(L)'
;MRSVLEAFCFLWMVLIVVIYNVSGVFLFRTRFREKVLMAVKIMFYIQMGMVGLLIISSEAFAEIKDVLFWTSVCLTFSLYTFVLPVGDEGPSDSHLWEESKRFGMPIFIVSAVVMAGFLLV
;
A
#
# COMPACT_ATOMS: atom_id res chain seq x y z
N MET A 1 8.23 12.86 15.37
CA MET A 1 8.14 12.13 14.07
C MET A 1 6.92 11.21 14.00
N ARG A 2 6.61 10.41 15.04
CA ARG A 2 5.40 9.56 15.14
C ARG A 2 4.11 10.21 14.60
N SER A 3 3.73 11.37 15.14
CA SER A 3 2.48 12.07 14.77
C SER A 3 2.42 12.56 13.32
N VAL A 4 3.57 12.86 12.71
CA VAL A 4 3.63 13.38 11.33
C VAL A 4 3.43 12.25 10.33
N LEU A 5 4.06 11.09 10.56
CA LEU A 5 3.89 9.94 9.69
C LEU A 5 2.48 9.36 9.80
N GLU A 6 1.95 9.28 11.02
CA GLU A 6 0.56 8.91 11.29
C GLU A 6 -0.42 9.81 10.54
N ALA A 7 -0.26 11.12 10.66
CA ALA A 7 -1.08 12.10 9.96
C ALA A 7 -0.94 11.97 8.43
N PHE A 8 0.28 11.72 7.93
CA PHE A 8 0.51 11.48 6.50
C PHE A 8 -0.19 10.21 6.02
N CYS A 9 -0.06 9.11 6.75
CA CYS A 9 -0.70 7.85 6.40
C CYS A 9 -2.22 7.94 6.47
N PHE A 10 -2.75 8.63 7.48
CA PHE A 10 -4.17 8.94 7.58
C PHE A 10 -4.66 9.79 6.40
N LEU A 11 -3.95 10.87 6.07
CA LEU A 11 -4.26 11.73 4.94
C LEU A 11 -4.22 10.95 3.61
N TRP A 12 -3.22 10.08 3.44
CA TRP A 12 -3.10 9.20 2.28
C TRP A 12 -4.27 8.22 2.16
N MET A 13 -4.66 7.56 3.25
CA MET A 13 -5.82 6.67 3.29
C MET A 13 -7.11 7.42 2.94
N VAL A 14 -7.35 8.59 3.54
CA VAL A 14 -8.50 9.45 3.22
C VAL A 14 -8.48 9.87 1.75
N LEU A 15 -7.32 10.27 1.23
CA LEU A 15 -7.14 10.68 -0.16
C LEU A 15 -7.50 9.53 -1.12
N ILE A 16 -7.03 8.31 -0.86
CA ILE A 16 -7.36 7.14 -1.70
C ILE A 16 -8.86 6.83 -1.64
N VAL A 17 -9.48 6.89 -0.47
CA VAL A 17 -10.92 6.61 -0.32
C VAL A 17 -11.76 7.67 -1.03
N VAL A 18 -11.45 8.95 -0.86
CA VAL A 18 -12.15 10.05 -1.53
C VAL A 18 -11.96 9.95 -3.04
N ILE A 19 -10.71 9.74 -3.50
CA ILE A 19 -10.47 9.61 -4.94
C ILE A 19 -11.15 8.36 -5.49
N TYR A 20 -11.19 7.21 -4.80
CA TYR A 20 -11.92 6.03 -5.27
C TYR A 20 -13.40 6.33 -5.49
N ASN A 21 -14.06 6.96 -4.52
CA ASN A 21 -15.48 7.28 -4.61
C ASN A 21 -15.77 8.30 -5.72
N VAL A 22 -14.90 9.30 -5.90
CA VAL A 22 -15.06 10.31 -6.96
C VAL A 22 -14.70 9.75 -8.34
N SER A 23 -13.63 8.96 -8.45
CA SER A 23 -13.16 8.37 -9.72
C SER A 23 -13.99 7.17 -10.19
N GLY A 24 -14.77 6.54 -9.29
CA GLY A 24 -15.79 5.56 -9.63
C GLY A 24 -16.90 6.11 -10.55
N VAL A 25 -17.01 7.44 -10.68
CA VAL A 25 -18.00 8.12 -11.51
C VAL A 25 -17.49 8.43 -12.95
N PHE A 26 -16.18 8.32 -13.21
CA PHE A 26 -15.58 8.81 -14.47
C PHE A 26 -14.78 7.75 -15.26
N LEU A 27 -14.67 7.96 -16.59
CA LEU A 27 -13.96 7.14 -17.60
C LEU A 27 -12.43 6.98 -17.40
N PHE A 28 -11.83 7.58 -16.36
CA PHE A 28 -10.37 7.56 -16.10
C PHE A 28 -9.92 6.49 -15.10
N ARG A 29 -10.81 5.56 -14.73
CA ARG A 29 -10.62 4.57 -13.66
C ARG A 29 -9.33 3.75 -13.82
N THR A 30 -9.00 3.29 -15.03
CA THR A 30 -7.83 2.42 -15.31
C THR A 30 -6.49 3.13 -15.24
N ARG A 31 -6.33 4.31 -15.86
CA ARG A 31 -5.05 5.06 -15.83
C ARG A 31 -4.71 5.57 -14.43
N PHE A 32 -5.71 6.02 -13.67
CA PHE A 32 -5.48 6.45 -12.30
C PHE A 32 -5.11 5.25 -11.41
N ARG A 33 -5.76 4.10 -11.60
CA ARG A 33 -5.41 2.80 -11.01
C ARG A 33 -3.96 2.39 -11.21
N GLU A 34 -3.45 2.51 -12.43
CA GLU A 34 -2.04 2.24 -12.73
C GLU A 34 -1.09 3.16 -11.95
N LYS A 35 -1.39 4.46 -11.86
CA LYS A 35 -0.53 5.42 -11.15
C LYS A 35 -0.48 5.16 -9.65
N VAL A 36 -1.62 4.88 -9.02
CA VAL A 36 -1.66 4.51 -7.59
C VAL A 36 -0.93 3.20 -7.37
N LEU A 37 -1.12 2.19 -8.23
CA LEU A 37 -0.44 0.90 -8.11
C LEU A 37 1.08 1.02 -8.26
N MET A 38 1.56 1.93 -9.11
CA MET A 38 2.99 2.25 -9.20
C MET A 38 3.50 2.88 -7.91
N ALA A 39 2.76 3.83 -7.32
CA ALA A 39 3.13 4.43 -6.03
C ALA A 39 3.15 3.38 -4.89
N VAL A 40 2.14 2.50 -4.83
CA VAL A 40 2.06 1.40 -3.87
C VAL A 40 3.26 0.45 -4.02
N LYS A 41 3.64 0.08 -5.25
CA LYS A 41 4.83 -0.74 -5.51
C LYS A 41 6.12 -0.07 -4.98
N ILE A 42 6.29 1.23 -5.23
CA ILE A 42 7.46 1.98 -4.75
C ILE A 42 7.50 1.99 -3.21
N MET A 43 6.38 2.32 -2.57
CA MET A 43 6.28 2.30 -1.10
C MET A 43 6.57 0.90 -0.52
N PHE A 44 6.13 -0.16 -1.19
CA PHE A 44 6.45 -1.53 -0.78
C PHE A 44 7.94 -1.85 -0.86
N TYR A 45 8.63 -1.48 -1.96
CA TYR A 45 10.08 -1.69 -2.05
C TYR A 45 10.86 -0.92 -0.98
N ILE A 46 10.43 0.31 -0.70
CA ILE A 46 10.99 1.12 0.39
C ILE A 46 10.78 0.43 1.74
N GLN A 47 9.58 -0.12 1.99
CA GLN A 47 9.28 -0.90 3.19
C GLN A 47 10.19 -2.13 3.31
N MET A 48 10.35 -2.91 2.24
CA MET A 48 11.21 -4.11 2.26
C MET A 48 12.69 -3.75 2.49
N GLY A 49 13.17 -2.64 1.93
CA GLY A 49 14.51 -2.11 2.20
C GLY A 49 14.70 -1.77 3.69
N MET A 50 13.72 -1.12 4.31
CA MET A 50 13.73 -0.83 5.75
C MET A 50 13.71 -2.09 6.62
N VAL A 51 12.92 -3.11 6.25
CA VAL A 51 12.94 -4.41 6.93
C VAL A 51 14.33 -5.06 6.83
N GLY A 52 14.97 -5.01 5.66
CA GLY A 52 16.33 -5.52 5.47
C GLY A 52 17.36 -4.82 6.36
N LEU A 53 17.28 -3.49 6.48
CA LEU A 53 18.15 -2.71 7.37
C LEU A 53 17.96 -3.08 8.84
N LEU A 54 16.73 -3.35 9.27
CA LEU A 54 16.43 -3.78 10.63
C LEU A 54 17.04 -5.13 11.00
N ILE A 55 17.13 -6.07 10.05
CA ILE A 55 17.77 -7.37 10.29
C ILE A 55 19.26 -7.19 10.61
N ILE A 56 19.88 -6.13 10.09
CA ILE A 56 21.33 -5.89 10.20
C ILE A 56 21.67 -4.97 11.39
N SER A 57 20.73 -4.16 11.88
CA SER A 57 20.95 -3.17 12.95
C SER A 57 19.87 -3.23 14.03
N SER A 58 20.27 -3.65 15.24
CA SER A 58 19.37 -3.75 16.40
C SER A 58 18.99 -2.39 17.01
N GLU A 59 19.85 -1.37 16.91
CA GLU A 59 19.60 -0.02 17.44
C GLU A 59 18.49 0.71 16.65
N ALA A 60 18.40 0.43 15.35
CA ALA A 60 17.41 1.04 14.46
C ALA A 60 15.97 0.51 14.68
N PHE A 61 15.78 -0.54 15.48
CA PHE A 61 14.49 -1.18 15.69
C PHE A 61 13.45 -0.25 16.32
N ALA A 62 13.83 0.50 17.36
CA ALA A 62 12.91 1.38 18.06
C ALA A 62 12.44 2.57 17.19
N GLU A 63 13.30 3.05 16.29
CA GLU A 63 13.00 4.23 15.46
C GLU A 63 12.22 3.86 14.18
N ILE A 64 12.49 2.68 13.61
CA ILE A 64 11.92 2.26 12.31
C ILE A 64 10.64 1.43 12.49
N LYS A 65 10.39 0.82 13.68
CA LYS A 65 9.20 0.01 13.97
C LYS A 65 7.90 0.74 13.60
N ASP A 66 7.73 1.98 14.05
CA ASP A 66 6.52 2.75 13.76
C ASP A 66 6.38 3.08 12.27
N VAL A 67 7.50 3.38 11.63
CA VAL A 67 7.53 3.69 10.19
C VAL A 67 7.07 2.50 9.39
N LEU A 68 7.58 1.32 9.72
CA LEU A 68 7.19 0.07 9.07
C LEU A 68 5.75 -0.30 9.35
N PHE A 69 5.27 -0.13 10.58
CA PHE A 69 3.87 -0.41 10.93
C PHE A 69 2.92 0.46 10.11
N TRP A 70 3.08 1.79 10.16
CA TRP A 70 2.19 2.71 9.45
C TRP A 70 2.29 2.57 7.94
N THR A 71 3.50 2.35 7.40
CA THR A 71 3.67 2.05 5.96
C THR A 71 2.94 0.76 5.57
N SER A 72 2.98 -0.28 6.42
CA SER A 72 2.22 -1.52 6.20
C SER A 72 0.71 -1.27 6.16
N VAL A 73 0.18 -0.54 7.14
CA VAL A 73 -1.24 -0.15 7.22
C VAL A 73 -1.65 0.58 5.94
N CYS A 74 -0.86 1.59 5.54
CA CYS A 74 -1.07 2.36 4.32
C CYS A 74 -1.14 1.47 3.06
N LEU A 75 -0.19 0.54 2.89
CA LEU A 75 -0.13 -0.37 1.75
C LEU A 75 -1.31 -1.34 1.73
N THR A 76 -1.63 -1.96 2.86
CA THR A 76 -2.74 -2.89 3.02
C THR A 76 -4.08 -2.22 2.67
N PHE A 77 -4.34 -1.02 3.19
CA PHE A 77 -5.56 -0.26 2.90
C PHE A 77 -5.64 0.22 1.44
N SER A 78 -4.52 0.69 0.88
CA SER A 78 -4.44 1.12 -0.53
C SER A 78 -4.79 -0.05 -1.45
N LEU A 79 -4.25 -1.23 -1.16
CA LEU A 79 -4.50 -2.43 -1.97
C LEU A 79 -5.91 -2.95 -1.80
N TYR A 80 -6.42 -3.02 -0.57
CA TYR A 80 -7.79 -3.46 -0.28
C TYR A 80 -8.85 -2.60 -1.00
N THR A 81 -8.72 -1.28 -0.89
CA THR A 81 -9.75 -0.35 -1.37
C THR A 81 -9.70 -0.14 -2.89
N PHE A 82 -8.50 -0.19 -3.47
CA PHE A 82 -8.28 0.31 -4.83
C PHE A 82 -7.75 -0.72 -5.83
N VAL A 83 -7.01 -1.73 -5.37
CA VAL A 83 -6.25 -2.66 -6.24
C VAL A 83 -6.80 -4.09 -6.20
N LEU A 84 -7.42 -4.48 -5.09
CA LEU A 84 -8.11 -5.74 -4.88
C LEU A 84 -9.64 -5.56 -4.90
N PRO A 85 -10.28 -4.96 -5.94
CA PRO A 85 -11.67 -5.26 -6.14
C PRO A 85 -11.75 -6.76 -6.50
N VAL A 86 -11.95 -7.56 -5.47
CA VAL A 86 -12.61 -8.85 -5.51
C VAL A 86 -13.98 -8.55 -6.14
N GLY A 87 -14.05 -8.52 -7.47
CA GLY A 87 -15.28 -8.18 -8.21
C GLY A 87 -15.22 -7.14 -9.34
N ASP A 88 -14.06 -6.75 -9.88
CA ASP A 88 -14.07 -6.21 -11.26
C ASP A 88 -14.17 -7.40 -12.23
N GLU A 89 -15.40 -7.75 -12.61
CA GLU A 89 -15.76 -8.81 -13.56
C GLU A 89 -15.53 -8.41 -15.03
N GLY A 90 -15.07 -7.18 -15.29
CA GLY A 90 -14.78 -6.69 -16.63
C GLY A 90 -13.29 -6.81 -16.98
N PRO A 91 -12.91 -7.40 -18.13
CA PRO A 91 -11.53 -7.34 -18.61
C PRO A 91 -11.13 -5.88 -18.80
N SER A 92 -9.99 -5.50 -18.23
CA SER A 92 -9.39 -4.19 -18.50
C SER A 92 -8.66 -4.26 -19.84
N ASP A 93 -8.87 -3.28 -20.71
CA ASP A 93 -8.11 -3.14 -21.96
C ASP A 93 -6.63 -2.74 -21.72
N SER A 94 -6.23 -2.53 -20.46
CA SER A 94 -4.84 -2.19 -20.12
C SER A 94 -4.03 -3.42 -19.71
N HIS A 95 -3.09 -3.79 -20.57
CA HIS A 95 -2.07 -4.81 -20.28
C HIS A 95 -1.27 -4.48 -19.01
N LEU A 96 -0.98 -3.19 -18.79
CA LEU A 96 -0.21 -2.72 -17.62
C LEU A 96 -0.98 -2.92 -16.31
N TRP A 97 -2.31 -2.79 -16.35
CA TRP A 97 -3.17 -3.06 -15.21
C TRP A 97 -3.18 -4.55 -14.85
N GLU A 98 -3.39 -5.43 -15.84
CA GLU A 98 -3.39 -6.88 -15.62
C GLU A 98 -2.05 -7.41 -15.10
N GLU A 99 -0.93 -6.95 -15.67
CA GLU A 99 0.40 -7.28 -15.15
C GLU A 99 0.60 -6.75 -13.73
N SER A 100 0.15 -5.53 -13.45
CA SER A 100 0.36 -4.91 -12.15
C SER A 100 -0.54 -5.50 -11.06
N LYS A 101 -1.74 -5.97 -11.40
CA LYS A 101 -2.67 -6.63 -10.48
C LYS A 101 -2.08 -7.91 -9.88
N ARG A 102 -1.27 -8.65 -10.65
CA ARG A 102 -0.54 -9.83 -10.16
C ARG A 102 0.39 -9.53 -8.98
N PHE A 103 0.89 -8.30 -8.89
CA PHE A 103 1.73 -7.85 -7.77
C PHE A 103 0.94 -7.32 -6.58
N GLY A 104 -0.31 -6.90 -6.77
CA GLY A 104 -1.13 -6.34 -5.69
C GLY A 104 -1.38 -7.35 -4.56
N MET A 105 -1.70 -8.60 -4.91
CA MET A 105 -1.99 -9.65 -3.92
C MET A 105 -0.77 -10.04 -3.07
N PRO A 106 0.42 -10.31 -3.64
CA PRO A 106 1.63 -10.53 -2.84
C PRO A 106 1.98 -9.36 -1.92
N ILE A 107 1.90 -8.12 -2.41
CA ILE A 107 2.18 -6.93 -1.59
C ILE A 107 1.20 -6.87 -0.41
N PHE A 108 -0.09 -7.10 -0.66
CA PHE A 108 -1.11 -7.09 0.38
C PHE A 108 -0.82 -8.12 1.48
N ILE A 109 -0.50 -9.36 1.09
CA ILE A 109 -0.19 -10.44 2.03
C ILE A 109 1.04 -10.07 2.88
N VAL A 110 2.12 -9.61 2.24
CA VAL A 110 3.36 -9.26 2.97
C VAL A 110 3.11 -8.09 3.92
N SER A 111 2.47 -7.02 3.46
CA SER A 111 2.16 -5.87 4.32
C SER A 111 1.23 -6.25 5.48
N ALA A 112 0.24 -7.12 5.25
CA ALA A 112 -0.64 -7.61 6.32
C ALA A 112 0.11 -8.48 7.34
N VAL A 113 1.03 -9.35 6.90
CA VAL A 113 1.87 -10.17 7.78
C VAL A 113 2.81 -9.31 8.60
N VAL A 114 3.44 -8.30 7.99
CA VAL A 114 4.32 -7.36 8.71
C VAL A 114 3.53 -6.59 9.77
N MET A 115 2.33 -6.09 9.42
CA MET A 115 1.43 -5.43 10.35
C MET A 115 1.05 -6.35 11.53
N ALA A 116 0.64 -7.59 11.24
CA ALA A 116 0.30 -8.57 12.28
C ALA A 116 1.49 -8.92 13.18
N GLY A 117 2.69 -9.08 12.60
CA GLY A 117 3.93 -9.31 13.36
C GLY A 117 4.24 -8.18 14.32
N PHE A 118 4.03 -6.93 13.94
CA PHE A 118 4.23 -5.78 14.82
C PHE A 118 3.15 -5.62 15.90
N LEU A 119 1.94 -6.15 15.71
CA LEU A 119 0.90 -6.18 16.73
C LEU A 119 1.13 -7.25 17.80
N LEU A 120 1.86 -8.32 17.46
CA LEU A 120 2.18 -9.43 18.36
C LEU A 120 3.46 -9.20 19.19
N VAL A 121 4.27 -8.18 18.86
CA VAL A 121 5.54 -7.80 19.52
C VAL A 121 5.40 -6.48 20.27
#